data_AF-A0A2M7TIR0-F1
#
_entry.id   AF-A0A2M7TIR0-F1
#
_cell.length_a   1.000
_cell.length_b   1.000
_cell.length_c   1.000
_cell.angle_alpha   90.00
_cell.angle_beta   90.00
_cell.angle_gamma   90.00
#
_symmetry.space_group_name_H-M   'P 1'
#
loop_
_entity.id
_entity.type
_entity.pdbx_description
1 polymer ?
#
loop_
_entity_poly.entity_id
_entity_poly.type
_entity_poly.pdbx_seq_one_letter_code
_entity_poly.pdbx_strand_id
1 'polypeptide(L)'
;MSEIRKWKKFKLSILVLILANLIPLWGVLFWDWQIFQILILYWFETAIIGAFTILKIMFTLASLGEKILGVIALILALGSFMMGHLIFLLIINEITRGGAAEIVIYPRSIIYELSLSIIPIISMTISHGMSFVSNYISNGEYKKAEVNNLIMAPHARVFAMHFVIILGLILYATVQQSLSILLLFIFIKTLADVIAHTNEHYKFITPVKTKKG
;
A
#
# COMPACT_ATOMS: atom_id res chain seq x y z
N MET A 1 21.64 4.99 -24.72
CA MET A 1 20.33 5.68 -24.50
C MET A 1 19.35 4.95 -23.58
N SER A 2 19.50 3.64 -23.31
CA SER A 2 18.59 2.85 -22.46
C SER A 2 18.74 3.11 -20.95
N GLU A 3 19.97 3.23 -20.44
CA GLU A 3 20.28 3.45 -19.01
C GLU A 3 19.76 4.79 -18.47
N ILE A 4 20.01 5.89 -19.20
CA ILE A 4 19.59 7.24 -18.80
C ILE A 4 18.06 7.37 -18.72
N ARG A 5 17.34 6.69 -19.62
CA ARG A 5 15.87 6.66 -19.64
C ARG A 5 15.31 5.85 -18.47
N LYS A 6 15.94 4.74 -18.08
CA LYS A 6 15.60 3.97 -16.88
C LYS A 6 15.79 4.81 -15.60
N TRP A 7 16.92 5.50 -15.49
CA TRP A 7 17.21 6.38 -14.36
C TRP A 7 16.22 7.54 -14.21
N LYS A 8 15.81 8.18 -15.31
CA LYS A 8 14.78 9.24 -15.28
C LYS A 8 13.42 8.70 -14.84
N LYS A 9 13.00 7.53 -15.33
CA LYS A 9 11.74 6.88 -14.91
C LYS A 9 11.76 6.45 -13.44
N PHE A 10 12.90 5.95 -12.96
CA PHE A 10 13.10 5.59 -11.55
C PHE A 10 12.92 6.80 -10.63
N LYS A 11 13.61 7.92 -10.93
CA LYS A 11 13.45 9.18 -10.18
C LYS A 11 12.02 9.71 -10.22
N LEU A 12 11.34 9.61 -11.36
CA LEU A 12 9.95 10.03 -11.48
C LEU A 12 9.01 9.16 -10.63
N SER A 13 9.21 7.84 -10.61
CA SER A 13 8.39 6.94 -9.78
C SER A 13 8.57 7.17 -8.28
N ILE A 14 9.80 7.44 -7.82
CA ILE A 14 10.08 7.81 -6.43
C ILE A 14 9.47 9.16 -6.09
N LEU A 15 9.61 10.15 -6.98
CA LEU A 15 9.03 11.47 -6.78
C LEU A 15 7.50 11.38 -6.64
N VAL A 16 6.84 10.63 -7.53
CA VAL A 16 5.38 10.41 -7.45
C VAL A 16 4.99 9.69 -6.16
N LEU A 17 5.79 8.71 -5.71
CA LEU A 17 5.56 8.00 -4.43
C LEU A 17 5.68 8.94 -3.23
N ILE A 18 6.72 9.79 -3.20
CA ILE A 18 6.92 10.78 -2.14
C ILE A 18 5.76 11.78 -2.15
N LEU A 19 5.39 12.31 -3.32
CA LEU A 19 4.28 13.25 -3.45
C LEU A 19 2.94 12.63 -3.01
N ALA A 20 2.69 11.35 -3.31
CA ALA A 20 1.50 10.65 -2.84
C ALA A 20 1.49 10.52 -1.30
N ASN A 21 2.66 10.29 -0.69
CA ASN A 21 2.81 10.21 0.77
C ASN A 21 2.74 11.58 1.48
N LEU A 22 2.85 12.70 0.74
CA LEU A 22 2.58 14.04 1.29
C LEU A 22 1.09 14.32 1.45
N ILE A 23 0.21 13.55 0.82
CA ILE A 23 -1.25 13.76 0.92
C ILE A 23 -1.74 13.56 2.36
N PRO A 24 -1.41 12.45 3.07
CA PRO A 24 -1.69 12.31 4.49
C PRO A 24 -1.11 13.44 5.34
N LEU A 25 0.13 13.87 5.04
CA LEU A 25 0.78 14.98 5.75
C LEU A 25 -0.02 16.28 5.61
N TRP A 26 -0.46 16.59 4.40
CA TRP A 26 -1.29 17.75 4.13
C TRP A 26 -2.63 17.67 4.86
N GLY A 27 -3.27 16.49 4.85
CA GLY A 27 -4.51 16.26 5.56
C GLY A 27 -4.38 16.51 7.06
N VAL A 28 -3.29 16.07 7.69
CA VAL A 28 -3.03 16.32 9.12
C VAL A 28 -2.79 17.80 9.41
N LEU A 29 -2.02 18.49 8.58
CA LEU A 29 -1.62 19.88 8.83
C LEU A 29 -2.72 20.91 8.55
N PHE A 30 -3.59 20.64 7.57
CA PHE A 30 -4.55 21.65 7.07
C PHE A 30 -6.01 21.24 7.21
N TRP A 31 -6.30 19.94 7.38
CA TRP A 31 -7.67 19.42 7.47
C TRP A 31 -7.91 18.61 8.76
N ASP A 32 -7.03 18.78 9.74
CA ASP A 32 -7.10 18.14 11.06
C ASP A 32 -7.32 16.64 10.97
N TRP A 33 -6.65 15.97 10.02
CA TRP A 33 -6.83 14.54 9.86
C TRP A 33 -6.45 13.79 11.14
N GLN A 34 -7.38 12.98 11.62
CA GLN A 34 -7.25 12.10 12.76
C GLN A 34 -6.54 10.82 12.36
N ILE A 35 -6.05 10.07 13.36
CA ILE A 35 -5.35 8.80 13.11
C ILE A 35 -6.19 7.86 12.26
N PHE A 36 -7.49 7.73 12.53
CA PHE A 36 -8.40 6.85 11.79
C PHE A 36 -8.42 7.13 10.29
N GLN A 37 -8.45 8.41 9.88
CA GLN A 37 -8.46 8.83 8.47
C GLN A 37 -7.18 8.44 7.74
N ILE A 38 -6.04 8.56 8.41
CA ILE A 38 -4.76 8.12 7.86
C ILE A 38 -4.75 6.60 7.69
N LEU A 39 -5.24 5.87 8.70
CA LEU A 39 -5.22 4.41 8.68
C LEU A 39 -6.17 3.81 7.63
N ILE A 40 -7.39 4.34 7.51
CA ILE A 40 -8.33 3.88 6.48
C ILE A 40 -7.80 4.16 5.08
N LEU A 41 -7.10 5.28 4.89
CA LEU A 41 -6.46 5.60 3.61
C LEU A 41 -5.37 4.58 3.24
N TYR A 42 -4.54 4.19 4.18
CA TYR A 42 -3.53 3.16 3.95
C TYR A 42 -4.11 1.75 3.74
N TRP A 43 -5.26 1.46 4.37
CA TRP A 43 -6.03 0.26 4.06
C TRP A 43 -6.49 0.28 2.59
N PHE A 44 -6.99 1.41 2.09
CA PHE A 44 -7.33 1.57 0.67
C PHE A 44 -6.14 1.43 -0.27
N GLU A 45 -4.98 2.00 0.10
CA GLU A 45 -3.74 1.84 -0.66
C GLU A 45 -3.43 0.34 -0.88
N THR A 46 -3.59 -0.46 0.16
CA THR A 46 -3.38 -1.91 0.09
C THR A 46 -4.37 -2.59 -0.85
N ALA A 47 -5.65 -2.19 -0.83
CA ALA A 47 -6.67 -2.69 -1.74
C ALA A 47 -6.32 -2.37 -3.22
N ILE A 48 -5.87 -1.14 -3.49
CA ILE A 48 -5.46 -0.70 -4.83
C ILE A 48 -4.26 -1.55 -5.31
N ILE A 49 -3.25 -1.73 -4.46
CA ILE A 49 -2.09 -2.58 -4.75
C ILE A 49 -2.52 -4.01 -5.07
N GLY A 50 -3.43 -4.58 -4.27
CA GLY A 50 -4.00 -5.91 -4.51
C GLY A 50 -4.68 -6.00 -5.88
N ALA A 51 -5.55 -5.04 -6.21
CA ALA A 51 -6.24 -4.99 -7.49
C ALA A 51 -5.27 -4.92 -8.68
N PHE A 52 -4.25 -4.06 -8.62
CA PHE A 52 -3.24 -4.00 -9.66
C PHE A 52 -2.35 -5.24 -9.72
N THR A 53 -2.16 -5.96 -8.62
CA THR A 53 -1.43 -7.22 -8.61
C THR A 53 -2.23 -8.33 -9.30
N ILE A 54 -3.55 -8.38 -9.08
CA ILE A 54 -4.47 -9.25 -9.84
C ILE A 54 -4.38 -8.94 -11.33
N LEU A 55 -4.46 -7.66 -11.72
CA LEU A 55 -4.26 -7.24 -13.12
C LEU A 55 -2.93 -7.73 -13.66
N LYS A 56 -1.82 -7.56 -12.92
CA LYS A 56 -0.51 -8.05 -13.34
C LYS A 56 -0.52 -9.56 -13.58
N ILE A 57 -1.07 -10.35 -12.66
CA ILE A 57 -1.16 -11.82 -12.80
C ILE A 57 -1.91 -12.20 -14.07
N MET A 58 -3.05 -11.57 -14.35
CA MET A 58 -3.86 -11.87 -15.54
C MET A 58 -3.11 -11.64 -16.86
N PHE A 59 -2.24 -10.62 -16.90
CA PHE A 59 -1.46 -10.27 -18.09
C PHE A 59 -0.12 -11.00 -18.21
N THR A 60 0.26 -11.85 -17.25
CA THR A 60 1.47 -12.70 -17.38
C THR A 60 1.36 -13.71 -18.54
N LEU A 61 2.50 -14.30 -18.94
CA LEU A 61 2.53 -15.43 -19.88
C LEU A 61 2.32 -16.81 -19.22
N ALA A 62 1.99 -16.85 -17.92
CA ALA A 62 1.71 -18.08 -17.19
C ALA A 62 0.48 -18.82 -17.74
N SER A 63 0.38 -20.12 -17.43
CA SER A 63 -0.79 -20.92 -17.78
C SER A 63 -2.06 -20.41 -17.07
N LEU A 64 -3.24 -20.72 -17.63
CA LEU A 64 -4.51 -20.32 -17.01
C LEU A 64 -4.65 -20.87 -15.58
N GLY A 65 -4.20 -22.11 -15.33
CA GLY A 65 -4.22 -22.72 -14.01
C GLY A 65 -3.37 -21.97 -13.00
N GLU A 66 -2.14 -21.59 -13.37
CA GLU A 66 -1.26 -20.79 -12.52
C GLU A 66 -1.85 -19.41 -12.22
N LYS A 67 -2.48 -18.76 -13.21
CA LYS A 67 -3.15 -17.46 -13.00
C LYS A 67 -4.29 -17.57 -12.00
N ILE A 68 -5.17 -18.56 -12.15
CA ILE A 68 -6.31 -18.78 -11.26
C ILE A 68 -5.82 -19.06 -9.84
N LEU A 69 -4.91 -20.02 -9.69
CA LEU A 69 -4.34 -20.35 -8.37
C LEU A 69 -3.63 -19.16 -7.74
N GLY A 70 -2.91 -18.36 -8.54
CA GLY A 70 -2.22 -17.19 -8.05
C GLY A 70 -3.15 -16.08 -7.59
N VAL A 71 -4.26 -15.83 -8.31
CA VAL A 71 -5.28 -14.87 -7.87
C VAL A 71 -5.98 -15.36 -6.60
N ILE A 72 -6.33 -16.65 -6.51
CA ILE A 72 -6.93 -17.22 -5.29
C ILE A 72 -5.97 -17.08 -4.11
N ALA A 73 -4.70 -17.48 -4.28
CA ALA A 73 -3.69 -17.37 -3.23
C ALA A 73 -3.49 -15.92 -2.78
N LEU A 74 -3.46 -14.97 -3.72
CA LEU A 74 -3.36 -13.55 -3.41
C LEU A 74 -4.58 -13.04 -2.64
N ILE A 75 -5.80 -13.39 -3.07
CA ILE A 75 -7.04 -12.99 -2.38
C ILE A 75 -7.08 -13.58 -0.98
N LEU A 76 -6.70 -14.84 -0.80
CA LEU A 76 -6.67 -15.45 0.52
C LEU A 76 -5.60 -14.79 1.41
N ALA A 77 -4.36 -14.65 0.94
CA ALA A 77 -3.29 -14.06 1.75
C ALA A 77 -3.58 -12.58 2.08
N LEU A 78 -3.83 -11.77 1.06
CA LEU A 78 -4.05 -10.32 1.22
C LEU A 78 -5.42 -10.03 1.82
N GLY A 79 -6.47 -10.76 1.42
CA GLY A 79 -7.84 -10.55 1.91
C GLY A 79 -8.00 -10.92 3.39
N SER A 80 -7.39 -12.01 3.85
CA SER A 80 -7.38 -12.36 5.28
C SER A 80 -6.75 -11.24 6.11
N PHE A 81 -5.64 -10.70 5.61
CA PHE A 81 -4.91 -9.64 6.26
C PHE A 81 -5.68 -8.32 6.26
N MET A 82 -6.29 -7.96 5.13
CA MET A 82 -7.17 -6.80 4.98
C MET A 82 -8.40 -6.88 5.89
N MET A 83 -8.95 -8.07 6.09
CA MET A 83 -10.07 -8.31 7.01
C MET A 83 -9.66 -8.09 8.46
N GLY A 84 -8.55 -8.73 8.89
CA GLY A 84 -8.02 -8.52 10.24
C GLY A 84 -7.69 -7.05 10.51
N HIS A 85 -7.17 -6.36 9.49
CA HIS A 85 -6.91 -4.93 9.56
C HIS A 85 -8.18 -4.11 9.74
N LEU A 86 -9.23 -4.39 8.96
CA LEU A 86 -10.51 -3.69 9.06
C LEU A 86 -11.12 -3.83 10.46
N ILE A 87 -11.05 -5.02 11.05
CA ILE A 87 -11.50 -5.26 12.44
C ILE A 87 -10.74 -4.35 13.40
N PHE A 88 -9.42 -4.27 13.26
CA PHE A 88 -8.60 -3.36 14.08
C PHE A 88 -9.01 -1.89 13.91
N LEU A 89 -9.26 -1.44 12.67
CA LEU A 89 -9.69 -0.06 12.41
C LEU A 89 -11.04 0.25 13.06
N LEU A 90 -11.98 -0.69 13.05
CA LEU A 90 -13.29 -0.51 13.69
C LEU A 90 -13.15 -0.37 15.21
N ILE A 91 -12.31 -1.19 15.84
CA ILE A 91 -12.02 -1.10 17.28
C ILE A 91 -11.34 0.23 17.62
N ILE A 92 -10.35 0.64 16.83
CA ILE A 92 -9.65 1.93 17.01
C ILE A 92 -10.62 3.08 16.89
N ASN A 93 -11.49 3.08 15.88
CA ASN A 93 -12.49 4.12 15.70
C ASN A 93 -13.39 4.26 16.93
N GLU A 94 -13.81 3.15 17.53
CA GLU A 94 -14.64 3.19 18.73
C GLU A 94 -13.87 3.73 19.95
N ILE A 95 -12.66 3.24 20.18
CA ILE A 95 -11.78 3.73 21.26
C ILE A 95 -11.54 5.25 21.10
N THR A 96 -11.28 5.72 19.87
CA THR A 96 -11.02 7.14 19.61
C THR A 96 -12.23 8.05 19.87
N ARG A 97 -13.44 7.47 19.88
CA ARG A 97 -14.69 8.18 20.22
C ARG A 97 -15.03 8.08 21.71
N GLY A 98 -14.16 7.47 22.52
CA GLY A 98 -14.36 7.26 23.96
C GLY A 98 -15.19 6.01 24.30
N GLY A 99 -15.42 5.12 23.33
CA GLY A 99 -16.13 3.87 23.52
C GLY A 99 -15.25 2.73 24.05
N ALA A 100 -15.89 1.59 24.33
CA ALA A 100 -15.19 0.35 24.69
C ALA A 100 -14.49 -0.27 23.46
N ALA A 101 -13.54 -1.19 23.69
CA ALA A 101 -12.85 -1.91 22.61
C ALA A 101 -13.75 -3.00 21.97
N GLU A 102 -14.85 -2.57 21.36
CA GLU A 102 -15.85 -3.42 20.74
C GLU A 102 -15.90 -3.20 19.22
N ILE A 103 -16.35 -4.22 18.49
CA ILE A 103 -16.55 -4.12 17.04
C ILE A 103 -17.90 -3.45 16.80
N VAL A 104 -17.89 -2.15 16.58
CA VAL A 104 -19.08 -1.37 16.25
C VAL A 104 -18.98 -0.82 14.84
N ILE A 105 -20.01 -1.06 14.02
CA ILE A 105 -20.07 -0.58 12.64
C ILE A 105 -20.96 0.65 12.60
N TYR A 106 -20.40 1.78 12.16
CA TYR A 106 -21.11 3.03 11.92
C TYR A 106 -21.11 3.33 10.42
N PRO A 107 -22.13 2.89 9.66
CA PRO A 107 -22.12 3.03 8.20
C PRO A 107 -21.96 4.47 7.74
N ARG A 108 -22.59 5.42 8.45
CA ARG A 108 -22.54 6.86 8.13
C ARG A 108 -21.15 7.46 8.32
N SER A 109 -20.41 7.07 9.36
CA SER A 109 -19.05 7.61 9.57
C SER A 109 -18.09 7.03 8.54
N ILE A 110 -18.20 5.73 8.22
CA ILE A 110 -17.38 5.11 7.18
C ILE A 110 -17.60 5.82 5.83
N ILE A 111 -18.85 6.10 5.45
CA ILE A 111 -19.17 6.83 4.21
C ILE A 111 -18.58 8.25 4.22
N TYR A 112 -18.66 8.96 5.36
CA TYR A 112 -18.09 10.29 5.49
C TYR A 112 -16.56 10.26 5.31
N GLU A 113 -15.88 9.34 5.97
CA GLU A 113 -14.42 9.20 5.90
C GLU A 113 -13.95 8.77 4.51
N LEU A 114 -14.73 7.92 3.84
CA LEU A 114 -14.56 7.58 2.42
C LEU A 114 -14.67 8.80 1.51
N SER A 115 -15.65 9.69 1.78
CA SER A 115 -15.87 10.88 0.95
C SER A 115 -14.69 11.85 1.02
N LEU A 116 -14.03 11.97 2.18
CA LEU A 116 -12.82 12.78 2.36
C LEU A 116 -11.58 12.13 1.72
N SER A 117 -11.58 10.80 1.60
CA SER A 117 -10.46 10.01 1.08
C SER A 117 -10.45 9.86 -0.45
N ILE A 118 -11.47 10.39 -1.16
CA ILE A 118 -11.66 10.13 -2.60
C ILE A 118 -10.50 10.67 -3.47
N ILE A 119 -10.02 11.88 -3.20
CA ILE A 119 -8.90 12.49 -3.93
C ILE A 119 -7.62 11.68 -3.74
N PRO A 120 -7.19 11.35 -2.50
CA PRO A 120 -6.07 10.45 -2.26
C PRO A 120 -6.19 9.11 -2.99
N ILE A 121 -7.35 8.45 -2.91
CA ILE A 121 -7.62 7.15 -3.55
C ILE A 121 -7.46 7.25 -5.06
N ILE A 122 -8.03 8.29 -5.68
CA ILE A 122 -7.90 8.55 -7.13
C ILE A 122 -6.43 8.78 -7.50
N SER A 123 -5.70 9.61 -6.73
CA SER A 123 -4.28 9.89 -6.95
C SER A 123 -3.44 8.60 -6.92
N MET A 124 -3.62 7.77 -5.90
CA MET A 124 -2.93 6.48 -5.78
C MET A 124 -3.30 5.55 -6.93
N THR A 125 -4.58 5.46 -7.28
CA THR A 125 -5.06 4.63 -8.40
C THR A 125 -4.43 5.06 -9.72
N ILE A 126 -4.36 6.36 -9.99
CA ILE A 126 -3.71 6.91 -11.18
C ILE A 126 -2.21 6.59 -11.16
N SER A 127 -1.53 6.79 -10.03
CA SER A 127 -0.09 6.47 -9.88
C SER A 127 0.20 5.00 -10.19
N HIS A 128 -0.56 4.08 -9.58
CA HIS A 128 -0.42 2.65 -9.84
C HIS A 128 -0.81 2.27 -11.27
N GLY A 129 -1.85 2.90 -11.82
CA GLY A 129 -2.29 2.72 -13.21
C GLY A 129 -1.21 3.14 -14.22
N MET A 130 -0.58 4.29 -14.02
CA MET A 130 0.53 4.75 -14.85
C MET A 130 1.72 3.79 -14.77
N SER A 131 2.05 3.28 -13.58
CA SER A 131 3.12 2.28 -13.42
C SER A 131 2.76 0.96 -14.13
N PHE A 132 1.52 0.50 -14.00
CA PHE A 132 1.03 -0.69 -14.70
C PHE A 132 1.13 -0.53 -16.22
N VAL A 133 0.62 0.55 -16.79
CA VAL A 133 0.67 0.76 -18.24
C VAL A 133 2.12 0.94 -18.72
N SER A 134 2.87 1.87 -18.12
CA SER A 134 4.17 2.29 -18.66
C SER A 134 5.31 1.32 -18.37
N ASN A 135 5.28 0.63 -17.22
CA ASN A 135 6.33 -0.31 -16.83
C ASN A 135 5.90 -1.73 -17.18
N TYR A 136 4.73 -2.15 -16.68
CA TYR A 136 4.34 -3.54 -16.80
C TYR A 136 3.96 -3.94 -18.23
N ILE A 137 3.11 -3.14 -18.88
CA ILE A 137 2.64 -3.40 -20.25
C ILE A 137 3.65 -2.89 -21.29
N SER A 138 3.95 -1.59 -21.32
CA SER A 138 4.76 -0.98 -22.39
C SER A 138 6.22 -1.44 -22.41
N ASN A 139 6.85 -1.67 -21.25
CA ASN A 139 8.22 -2.20 -21.22
C ASN A 139 8.28 -3.74 -21.27
N GLY A 140 7.13 -4.42 -21.34
CA GLY A 140 7.05 -5.87 -21.49
C GLY A 140 7.45 -6.69 -20.26
N GLU A 141 7.36 -6.13 -19.06
CA GLU A 141 7.66 -6.87 -17.81
C GLU A 141 6.73 -8.08 -17.64
N TYR A 142 5.49 -7.98 -18.14
CA TYR A 142 4.53 -9.08 -18.14
C TYR A 142 5.04 -10.36 -18.82
N LYS A 143 6.01 -10.24 -19.74
CA LYS A 143 6.63 -11.37 -20.44
C LYS A 143 7.60 -12.17 -19.57
N LYS A 144 8.11 -11.55 -18.50
CA LYS A 144 9.10 -12.14 -17.59
C LYS A 144 8.58 -12.29 -16.16
N ALA A 145 7.33 -11.89 -15.92
CA ALA A 145 6.74 -11.89 -14.60
C ALA A 145 6.28 -13.30 -14.21
N GLU A 146 6.77 -13.77 -13.07
CA GLU A 146 6.35 -15.03 -12.46
C GLU A 146 5.22 -14.76 -11.46
N VAL A 147 4.21 -15.62 -11.46
CA VAL A 147 3.03 -15.50 -10.59
C VAL A 147 3.43 -15.44 -9.11
N ASN A 148 4.35 -16.30 -8.67
CA ASN A 148 4.81 -16.35 -7.28
C ASN A 148 5.46 -15.03 -6.84
N ASN A 149 6.25 -14.39 -7.71
CA ASN A 149 6.88 -13.11 -7.42
C ASN A 149 5.84 -11.99 -7.30
N LEU A 150 4.79 -12.02 -8.15
CA LEU A 150 3.69 -11.06 -8.08
C LEU A 150 2.86 -11.21 -6.80
N ILE A 151 2.59 -12.45 -6.36
CA ILE A 151 1.89 -12.70 -5.09
C ILE A 151 2.70 -12.14 -3.92
N MET A 152 4.02 -12.37 -3.89
CA MET A 152 4.86 -11.96 -2.77
C MET A 152 5.15 -10.45 -2.73
N ALA A 153 5.18 -9.77 -3.88
CA ALA A 153 5.51 -8.36 -3.99
C ALA A 153 4.79 -7.42 -2.99
N PRO A 154 3.45 -7.46 -2.83
CA PRO A 154 2.75 -6.55 -1.92
C PRO A 154 3.04 -6.78 -0.44
N HIS A 155 3.44 -8.00 -0.03
CA HIS A 155 3.51 -8.38 1.38
C HIS A 155 4.45 -7.49 2.20
N ALA A 156 5.63 -7.14 1.68
CA ALA A 156 6.58 -6.30 2.43
C ALA A 156 6.00 -4.94 2.83
N ARG A 157 5.26 -4.28 1.92
CA ARG A 157 4.61 -2.99 2.18
C ARG A 157 3.47 -3.11 3.17
N VAL A 158 2.69 -4.18 2.99
CA VAL A 158 1.49 -4.50 3.77
C VAL A 158 1.85 -4.88 5.22
N PHE A 159 2.95 -5.60 5.41
CA PHE A 159 3.53 -5.85 6.74
C PHE A 159 4.10 -4.59 7.39
N ALA A 160 4.80 -3.74 6.63
CA ALA A 160 5.30 -2.46 7.15
C ALA A 160 4.13 -1.59 7.65
N MET A 161 3.01 -1.56 6.90
CA MET A 161 1.80 -0.88 7.34
C MET A 161 1.28 -1.38 8.69
N HIS A 162 1.26 -2.69 8.92
CA HIS A 162 0.76 -3.23 10.17
C HIS A 162 1.66 -2.91 11.35
N PHE A 163 2.98 -2.94 11.13
CA PHE A 163 3.92 -2.53 12.15
C PHE A 163 3.68 -1.07 12.57
N VAL A 164 3.53 -0.18 11.57
CA VAL A 164 3.21 1.25 11.78
C VAL A 164 1.88 1.38 12.55
N ILE A 165 0.87 0.59 12.22
CA ILE A 165 -0.47 0.71 12.82
C ILE A 165 -0.53 0.18 14.25
N ILE A 166 0.10 -0.96 14.52
CA ILE A 166 0.21 -1.50 15.89
C ILE A 166 0.98 -0.51 16.77
N LEU A 167 2.09 0.03 16.27
CA LEU A 167 2.85 1.06 16.99
C LEU A 167 1.98 2.29 17.24
N GLY A 168 1.14 2.69 16.28
CA GLY A 168 0.21 3.82 16.43
C GLY A 168 -0.87 3.63 17.43
N LEU A 169 -1.41 2.42 17.52
CA LEU A 169 -2.35 2.09 18.55
C LEU A 169 -1.73 2.18 19.95
N ILE A 170 -0.53 1.62 20.13
CA ILE A 170 0.17 1.66 21.42
C ILE A 170 0.49 3.10 21.83
N LEU A 171 0.98 3.92 20.89
CA LEU A 171 1.28 5.33 21.16
C LEU A 171 0.01 6.14 21.44
N TYR A 172 -1.08 5.91 20.70
CA TYR A 172 -2.36 6.55 20.97
C TYR A 172 -2.91 6.17 22.36
N ALA A 173 -2.86 4.90 22.73
CA ALA A 173 -3.37 4.43 24.01
C ALA A 173 -2.58 4.97 25.22
N THR A 174 -1.30 5.32 25.03
CA THR A 174 -0.41 5.76 26.12
C THR A 174 -0.26 7.28 26.20
N VAL A 175 -0.19 7.98 25.07
CA VAL A 175 0.11 9.42 24.99
C VAL A 175 -1.06 10.22 24.41
N GLN A 176 -2.16 9.55 24.02
CA GLN A 176 -3.27 10.12 23.24
C GLN A 176 -2.82 10.69 21.89
N GLN A 177 -3.76 11.10 21.04
CA GLN A 177 -3.41 11.70 19.76
C GLN A 177 -2.75 13.06 19.97
N SER A 178 -1.54 13.21 19.41
CA SER A 178 -0.87 14.48 19.26
C SER A 178 -0.38 14.64 17.83
N LEU A 179 -0.25 15.90 17.38
CA LEU A 179 0.29 16.22 16.06
C LEU A 179 1.64 15.54 15.83
N SER A 180 2.53 15.55 16.83
CA SER A 180 3.85 14.91 16.78
C SER A 180 3.79 13.41 16.48
N ILE A 181 2.80 12.71 17.04
CA ILE A 181 2.63 11.26 16.82
C ILE A 181 2.14 11.01 15.38
N LEU A 182 1.20 11.79 14.87
CA LEU A 182 0.72 11.67 13.49
C LEU A 182 1.84 11.95 12.48
N LEU A 183 2.66 12.98 12.73
CA LEU A 183 3.82 13.30 11.90
C LEU A 183 4.86 12.17 11.92
N LEU A 184 5.13 11.57 13.08
CA LEU A 184 6.02 10.42 13.21
C LEU A 184 5.49 9.22 12.40
N PHE A 185 4.18 8.96 12.45
CA PHE A 185 3.55 7.88 11.69
C PHE A 185 3.75 8.03 10.18
N ILE A 186 3.41 9.21 9.67
CA ILE A 186 3.54 9.51 8.25
C ILE A 186 5.01 9.42 7.82
N PHE A 187 5.94 9.89 8.66
CA PHE A 187 7.37 9.81 8.38
C PHE A 187 7.88 8.37 8.29
N ILE A 188 7.58 7.52 9.29
CA ILE A 188 8.00 6.11 9.31
C ILE A 188 7.42 5.37 8.10
N LYS A 189 6.15 5.60 7.80
CA LYS A 189 5.47 5.00 6.64
C LYS A 189 6.13 5.44 5.32
N THR A 190 6.35 6.74 5.14
CA THR A 190 7.01 7.26 3.92
C THR A 190 8.39 6.63 3.74
N LEU A 191 9.16 6.48 4.82
CA LEU A 191 10.47 5.85 4.78
C LEU A 191 10.36 4.36 4.39
N ALA A 192 9.41 3.62 4.98
CA ALA A 192 9.18 2.22 4.66
C ALA A 192 8.79 2.03 3.18
N ASP A 193 7.95 2.90 2.64
CA ASP A 193 7.54 2.87 1.24
C ASP A 193 8.70 3.13 0.30
N VAL A 194 9.54 4.13 0.61
CA VAL A 194 10.75 4.42 -0.18
C VAL A 194 11.71 3.24 -0.16
N ILE A 195 11.96 2.64 1.02
CA ILE A 195 12.81 1.45 1.15
C ILE A 195 12.25 0.29 0.32
N ALA A 196 10.95 0.00 0.45
CA ALA A 196 10.31 -1.08 -0.29
C ALA A 196 10.40 -0.86 -1.81
N HIS A 197 10.17 0.38 -2.27
CA HIS A 197 10.29 0.74 -3.68
C HIS A 197 11.72 0.56 -4.20
N THR A 198 12.74 0.99 -3.43
CA THR A 198 14.15 0.81 -3.84
C THR A 198 14.57 -0.66 -3.88
N ASN A 199 14.08 -1.49 -2.94
CA ASN A 199 14.37 -2.93 -2.90
C ASN A 199 13.72 -3.70 -4.05
N GLU A 200 12.53 -3.29 -4.51
CA GLU A 200 11.91 -3.85 -5.72
C GLU A 200 12.80 -3.59 -6.95
N HIS A 201 13.38 -2.40 -7.10
CA HIS A 201 14.26 -2.09 -8.24
C HIS A 201 15.59 -2.85 -8.20
N TYR A 202 16.18 -3.10 -7.03
CA TYR A 202 17.42 -3.89 -6.94
C TYR A 202 17.24 -5.32 -7.44
N LYS A 203 16.09 -5.96 -7.14
CA LYS A 203 15.79 -7.33 -7.62
C LYS A 203 15.68 -7.45 -9.14
N PHE A 204 15.36 -6.38 -9.87
CA PHE A 204 15.25 -6.39 -11.33
C PHE A 204 16.53 -5.91 -12.05
N ILE A 205 17.51 -5.35 -11.32
CA ILE A 205 18.78 -4.84 -11.90
C ILE A 205 19.94 -5.81 -11.65
N THR A 206 20.01 -6.49 -10.51
CA THR A 206 20.99 -7.57 -10.32
C THR A 206 20.51 -8.83 -11.01
N PRO A 207 21.28 -9.43 -11.95
CA PRO A 207 20.95 -10.75 -12.44
C PRO A 207 20.97 -11.69 -11.24
N VAL A 208 19.89 -12.47 -11.07
CA VAL A 208 19.91 -13.64 -10.20
C VAL A 208 21.14 -14.43 -10.61
N LYS A 209 22.17 -14.46 -9.75
CA LYS A 209 23.26 -15.42 -9.91
C LYS A 209 22.57 -16.76 -9.81
N THR A 210 22.37 -17.41 -10.96
CA THR A 210 22.05 -18.81 -11.01
C THR A 210 23.15 -19.49 -10.22
N LYS A 211 22.81 -20.02 -9.04
CA LYS A 211 23.68 -20.98 -8.37
C LYS A 211 23.74 -22.17 -9.33
N LYS A 212 24.81 -22.24 -10.11
CA LYS A 212 25.24 -23.49 -10.72
C LYS A 212 25.62 -24.41 -9.55
N GLY A 213 24.78 -25.40 -9.32
CA GLY A 213 25.06 -26.62 -8.58
C GLY A 213 24.52 -27.75 -9.43
#